data_AF-A0A951WW44-F1
#
_entry.id   AF-A0A951WW44-F1
#
_cell.length_a   1.000
_cell.length_b   1.000
_cell.length_c   1.000
_cell.angle_alpha   90.00
_cell.angle_beta   90.00
_cell.angle_gamma   90.00
#
_symmetry.space_group_name_H-M   'P 1'
#
loop_
_entity.id
_entity.type
_entity.pdbx_description
1 polymer ?
#
loop_
_entity_poly.entity_id
_entity_poly.type
_entity_poly.pdbx_seq_one_letter_code
_entity_poly.pdbx_strand_id
1 'polypeptide(L)'
;MTDGQRAPRNRTLTITGPEIDSLSLRTNRWSARQCVSDVLDTVVCQDIHEASRFLPDEPFVDLLFLDPPYNMEKSFNGRKF
;
A
#
# COMPACT_ATOMS: atom_id res chain seq x y z
N MET A 1 26.07 -5.72 -2.93
CA MET A 1 25.68 -6.92 -2.18
C MET A 1 25.72 -8.08 -3.16
N THR A 2 26.50 -9.11 -2.89
CA THR A 2 26.65 -10.27 -3.78
C THR A 2 25.34 -11.05 -3.84
N ASP A 3 24.71 -11.10 -5.01
CA ASP A 3 23.46 -11.81 -5.26
C ASP A 3 23.73 -13.31 -5.11
N GLY A 4 23.38 -13.86 -3.95
CA GLY A 4 23.37 -15.31 -3.75
C GLY A 4 22.39 -15.96 -4.72
N GLN A 5 22.70 -17.17 -5.18
CA GLN A 5 21.90 -17.86 -6.18
C GLN A 5 20.43 -17.96 -5.71
N ARG A 6 19.54 -17.25 -6.40
CA ARG A 6 18.12 -17.23 -6.07
C ARG A 6 17.54 -18.63 -6.22
N ALA A 7 16.67 -19.00 -5.28
CA ALA A 7 15.97 -20.29 -5.36
C ALA A 7 15.16 -20.38 -6.67
N PRO A 8 14.97 -21.58 -7.26
CA PRO A 8 14.35 -21.74 -8.58
C PRO A 8 12.91 -21.20 -8.71
N ARG A 9 12.21 -21.02 -7.59
CA ARG A 9 10.84 -20.46 -7.53
C ARG A 9 10.79 -19.03 -7.00
N ASN A 10 11.93 -18.42 -6.70
CA ASN A 10 11.98 -17.04 -6.23
C ASN A 10 11.65 -16.09 -7.41
N ARG A 11 10.50 -15.42 -7.32
CA ARG A 11 10.04 -14.40 -8.28
C ARG A 11 10.08 -12.99 -7.70
N THR A 12 10.88 -12.76 -6.66
CA THR A 12 11.02 -11.44 -6.04
C THR A 12 11.59 -10.45 -7.06
N LEU A 13 10.80 -9.43 -7.37
CA LEU A 13 11.22 -8.30 -8.15
C LEU A 13 12.10 -7.41 -7.27
N THR A 14 13.21 -6.93 -7.83
CA THR A 14 14.07 -5.94 -7.19
C THR A 14 13.89 -4.65 -7.96
N ILE A 15 13.41 -3.62 -7.27
CA ILE A 15 13.30 -2.27 -7.83
C ILE A 15 14.52 -1.46 -7.43
N THR A 16 15.05 -0.70 -8.38
CA THR A 16 16.18 0.21 -8.19
C THR A 16 15.71 1.56 -7.67
N GLY A 17 16.63 2.39 -7.17
CA GLY A 17 16.32 3.76 -6.72
C GLY A 17 15.55 4.58 -7.77
N PRO A 18 16.02 4.68 -9.02
CA PRO A 18 15.29 5.39 -10.08
C PRO A 18 13.90 4.83 -10.38
N GLU A 19 13.72 3.50 -10.28
CA GLU A 19 12.41 2.87 -10.44
C GLU A 19 11.48 3.20 -9.27
N ILE A 20 11.99 3.27 -8.03
CA ILE A 20 11.20 3.72 -6.88
C ILE A 20 10.68 5.13 -7.12
N ASP A 21 11.53 6.06 -7.56
CA ASP A 21 11.15 7.44 -7.83
C ASP A 21 10.07 7.51 -8.92
N SER A 22 10.28 6.79 -10.04
CA SER A 22 9.32 6.73 -11.14
C SER A 22 7.99 6.08 -10.75
N LEU A 23 8.00 4.99 -9.98
CA LEU A 23 6.80 4.28 -9.55
C LEU A 23 6.03 5.07 -8.50
N SER A 24 6.72 5.77 -7.59
CA SER A 24 6.08 6.58 -6.55
C SER A 24 5.25 7.72 -7.15
N LEU A 25 5.70 8.30 -8.27
CA LEU A 25 4.95 9.32 -9.03
C LEU A 25 3.65 8.79 -9.65
N ARG A 26 3.47 7.48 -9.76
CA ARG A 26 2.24 6.85 -10.26
C ARG A 26 1.22 6.58 -9.15
N THR A 27 1.57 6.86 -7.90
CA THR A 27 0.64 6.75 -6.78
C THR A 27 -0.03 8.08 -6.53
N ASN A 28 -1.28 8.02 -6.08
CA ASN A 28 -2.07 9.20 -5.77
C ASN A 28 -2.08 9.50 -4.27
N ARG A 29 -2.20 10.78 -3.96
CA ARG A 29 -2.53 11.29 -2.64
C ARG A 29 -3.70 12.25 -2.78
N TRP A 30 -4.74 12.04 -1.99
CA TRP A 30 -5.98 12.80 -2.10
C TRP A 30 -6.05 13.87 -1.03
N SER A 31 -6.67 15.00 -1.38
CA SER A 31 -6.92 16.12 -0.46
C SER A 31 -8.37 16.62 -0.56
N ALA A 32 -9.21 15.93 -1.32
CA ALA A 32 -10.61 16.25 -1.56
C ALA A 32 -11.38 14.96 -1.86
N ARG A 33 -12.70 15.01 -1.74
CA ARG A 33 -13.60 13.90 -2.11
C ARG A 33 -13.36 13.44 -3.55
N GLN A 34 -13.39 12.13 -3.73
CA GLN A 34 -13.26 11.43 -5.00
C GLN A 34 -14.62 10.90 -5.44
N CYS A 35 -14.85 10.82 -6.75
CA CYS A 35 -15.94 10.03 -7.29
C CYS A 35 -15.44 8.63 -7.69
N VAL A 36 -16.35 7.71 -8.03
CA VAL A 36 -15.99 6.31 -8.31
C VAL A 36 -14.96 6.22 -9.45
N SER A 37 -15.09 7.02 -10.51
CA SER A 37 -14.14 7.00 -11.62
C SER A 37 -12.73 7.43 -11.24
N ASP A 38 -12.58 8.25 -10.19
CA ASP A 38 -11.25 8.70 -9.71
C ASP A 38 -10.57 7.63 -8.84
N VAL A 39 -11.33 6.67 -8.32
CA VAL A 39 -10.84 5.57 -7.47
C VAL A 39 -10.44 4.34 -8.28
N LEU A 40 -11.10 4.10 -9.42
CA LEU A 40 -10.83 2.94 -10.26
C LEU A 40 -9.39 2.96 -10.79
N ASP A 41 -8.81 1.76 -10.92
CA ASP A 41 -7.45 1.51 -11.45
C ASP A 41 -6.33 2.37 -10.83
N THR A 42 -6.54 2.80 -9.59
CA THR A 42 -5.68 3.75 -8.90
C THR A 42 -4.97 3.11 -7.71
N VAL A 43 -3.69 3.44 -7.53
CA VAL A 43 -2.93 3.13 -6.32
C VAL A 43 -2.82 4.39 -5.48
N VAL A 44 -3.24 4.31 -4.23
CA VAL A 44 -3.23 5.43 -3.29
C VAL A 44 -2.24 5.15 -2.18
N CYS A 45 -1.23 6.00 -2.05
CA CYS A 45 -0.18 5.86 -1.04
C CYS A 45 -0.33 6.96 0.01
N GLN A 46 -1.21 6.75 0.98
CA GLN A 46 -1.46 7.69 2.08
C GLN A 46 -1.96 6.96 3.32
N ASP A 47 -2.01 7.64 4.46
CA ASP A 47 -2.61 7.10 5.68
C ASP A 47 -4.07 6.73 5.43
N ILE A 48 -4.48 5.51 5.81
CA ILE A 48 -5.81 4.99 5.49
C ILE A 48 -6.93 5.74 6.24
N HIS A 49 -6.66 6.27 7.43
CA HIS A 49 -7.62 7.06 8.19
C HIS A 49 -7.83 8.45 7.58
N GLU A 50 -6.82 8.99 6.87
CA GLU A 50 -6.98 10.18 6.04
C GLU A 50 -7.66 9.85 4.71
N ALA A 51 -7.18 8.82 4.00
CA ALA A 51 -7.67 8.41 2.68
C ALA A 51 -9.16 8.14 2.65
N SER A 52 -9.64 7.40 3.65
CA SER A 52 -11.03 6.94 3.72
C SER A 52 -12.03 8.10 3.78
N ARG A 53 -11.61 9.27 4.28
CA ARG A 53 -12.43 10.49 4.31
C ARG A 53 -12.69 11.08 2.93
N PHE A 54 -11.88 10.71 1.95
CA PHE A 54 -11.97 11.18 0.57
C PHE A 54 -12.65 10.19 -0.36
N LEU A 55 -13.00 8.99 0.11
CA LEU A 55 -13.73 8.03 -0.70
C LEU A 55 -15.15 8.54 -1.04
N PRO A 56 -15.77 8.00 -2.12
CA PRO A 56 -17.14 8.30 -2.48
C PRO A 56 -18.11 8.06 -1.33
N ASP A 57 -19.13 8.92 -1.21
CA ASP A 57 -20.19 8.78 -0.20
C ASP A 57 -21.22 7.72 -0.55
N GLU A 58 -21.48 7.56 -1.84
CA GLU A 58 -22.41 6.55 -2.34
C GLU A 58 -21.79 5.16 -2.25
N PRO A 59 -22.58 4.10 -2.02
CA PRO A 59 -22.08 2.73 -2.04
C PRO A 59 -21.33 2.43 -3.36
N PHE A 60 -20.05 2.09 -3.25
CA PHE A 60 -19.17 1.87 -4.41
C PHE A 60 -18.36 0.58 -4.34
N VAL A 61 -18.48 -0.18 -3.24
CA VAL A 61 -17.82 -1.49 -3.06
C VAL A 61 -18.80 -2.51 -2.52
N ASP A 62 -18.85 -3.68 -3.15
CA ASP A 62 -19.59 -4.85 -2.65
C ASP A 62 -18.73 -5.74 -1.72
N LEU A 63 -17.41 -5.71 -1.91
CA LEU A 63 -16.42 -6.50 -1.17
C LEU A 63 -15.14 -5.66 -0.94
N LEU A 64 -14.67 -5.68 0.31
CA LEU A 64 -13.44 -4.99 0.72
C LEU A 64 -12.50 -5.97 1.41
N PHE A 65 -11.25 -6.02 0.95
CA PHE A 65 -10.16 -6.72 1.62
C PHE A 65 -9.38 -5.74 2.49
N LEU A 66 -9.29 -6.02 3.79
CA LEU A 66 -8.50 -5.24 4.74
C LEU A 66 -7.48 -6.16 5.41
N ASP A 67 -6.21 -5.80 5.32
CA ASP A 67 -5.08 -6.48 5.97
C ASP A 67 -4.28 -5.47 6.82
N PRO A 68 -4.86 -4.96 7.93
CA PRO A 68 -4.14 -4.05 8.82
C PRO A 68 -2.94 -4.77 9.48
N PRO A 69 -1.90 -4.03 9.91
CA PRO A 69 -0.75 -4.63 10.58
C PRO A 69 -1.15 -5.29 11.92
N TYR A 70 -1.29 -6.61 11.92
CA TYR A 70 -1.77 -7.39 13.08
C TYR A 70 -0.75 -7.57 14.23
N ASN A 71 0.41 -6.91 14.20
CA ASN A 71 1.53 -7.20 15.12
C ASN A 71 2.04 -6.02 15.97
N MET A 72 1.30 -4.92 16.10
CA MET A 72 1.78 -3.76 16.87
C MET A 72 1.88 -4.00 18.40
N GLU A 73 1.31 -5.08 18.94
CA GLU A 73 1.45 -5.44 20.37
C GLU A 73 2.30 -6.70 20.62
N LYS A 74 3.08 -7.19 19.64
CA LYS A 74 3.93 -8.36 19.88
C LYS A 74 5.10 -7.98 20.79
N SER A 75 4.94 -8.26 22.07
CA SER A 75 5.98 -8.15 23.09
C SER A 75 6.97 -9.30 22.92
N PHE A 76 8.05 -9.11 22.16
CA PHE A 76 9.14 -10.09 22.12
C PHE A 76 10.06 -9.83 23.33
N ASN A 77 10.09 -10.74 24.31
CA ASN A 77 10.87 -10.58 25.55
C ASN A 77 10.61 -9.25 26.31
N GLY A 78 9.35 -8.79 26.37
CA GLY A 78 8.98 -7.59 27.12
C GLY A 78 9.37 -6.25 26.47
N ARG A 79 9.84 -6.25 25.21
CA ARG A 79 9.99 -5.03 24.41
C ARG A 79 8.83 -4.91 23.43
N LYS A 80 8.12 -3.78 23.50
CA LYS A 80 7.15 -3.35 22.49
C LYS A 80 7.89 -2.64 21.35
N PHE A 81 7.52 -2.94 20.12
CA PHE A 81 8.03 -2.30 18.90
C PHE A 81 6.90 -1.51 18.24
#